data_AF-A0A7W1PFZ8-F1
#
_entry.id   AF-A0A7W1PFZ8-F1
#
_cell.length_a   1.000
_cell.length_b   1.000
_cell.length_c   1.000
_cell.angle_alpha   90.00
_cell.angle_beta   90.00
_cell.angle_gamma   90.00
#
_symmetry.space_group_name_H-M   'P 1'
#
loop_
_entity.id
_entity.type
_entity.pdbx_description
1 polymer ?
#
loop_
_entity_poly.entity_id
_entity_poly.type
_entity_poly.pdbx_seq_one_letter_code
_entity_poly.pdbx_strand_id
1 'polypeptide(L)'
;MSTRKLVDSADEQALLEELIDGSKPPDLTGGRTHYLLATPFRYPPLQHGSRFGARHERGIWYGSESRRTTFAEVAFYRLLFLEGTAADLGTVATQLTAFTVSARSSRGADLAMPPFDGERPAIASPTSYGATQELGAAMRAAGVELFRFPAARDREGGFNVGAFTPSVFGRARPRELQTWQCTASRARVEFAKRDYFGREEYGFVRDDFLVDGRLPAGM
;
A
#
# COMPACT_ATOMS: atom_id res chain seq x y z
N MET A 1 3.19 -14.08 -7.75
CA MET A 1 2.99 -15.52 -7.47
C MET A 1 3.36 -16.28 -8.73
N SER A 2 4.23 -17.28 -8.62
CA SER A 2 4.64 -18.07 -9.79
C SER A 2 3.53 -19.08 -10.11
N THR A 3 2.88 -18.95 -11.26
CA THR A 3 1.86 -19.89 -11.78
C THR A 3 2.47 -21.21 -12.27
N ARG A 4 3.80 -21.34 -12.25
CA ARG A 4 4.56 -22.56 -12.57
C ARG A 4 4.20 -23.81 -11.76
N LYS A 5 3.41 -23.69 -10.71
CA LYS A 5 2.90 -24.84 -9.95
C LYS A 5 1.63 -25.45 -10.55
N LEU A 6 1.11 -24.89 -11.65
CA LEU A 6 -0.17 -25.27 -12.28
C LEU A 6 -0.04 -25.76 -13.72
N VAL A 7 1.18 -25.85 -14.26
CA VAL A 7 1.43 -26.17 -15.67
C VAL A 7 2.70 -27.01 -15.79
N ASP A 8 2.66 -28.03 -16.66
CA ASP A 8 3.70 -29.04 -16.77
C ASP A 8 4.76 -28.68 -17.83
N SER A 9 4.54 -27.59 -18.59
CA SER A 9 5.46 -27.12 -19.64
C SER A 9 5.56 -25.59 -19.74
N ALA A 10 6.63 -25.11 -20.40
CA ALA A 10 6.86 -23.69 -20.65
C ALA A 10 5.81 -23.08 -21.60
N ASP A 11 5.27 -23.88 -22.53
CA ASP A 11 4.28 -23.44 -23.51
C ASP A 11 2.89 -23.28 -22.87
N GLU A 12 2.53 -24.17 -21.95
CA GLU A 12 1.32 -24.01 -21.14
C GLU A 12 1.43 -22.82 -20.18
N GLN A 13 2.61 -22.56 -19.62
CA GLN A 13 2.87 -21.37 -18.82
C GLN A 13 2.69 -20.09 -19.65
N ALA A 14 3.16 -20.07 -20.90
CA ALA A 14 2.97 -18.93 -21.81
C ALA A 14 1.50 -18.73 -22.17
N LEU A 15 0.77 -19.81 -22.47
CA LEU A 15 -0.66 -19.76 -22.76
C LEU A 15 -1.47 -19.31 -21.52
N LEU A 16 -1.11 -19.78 -20.33
CA LEU A 16 -1.75 -19.37 -19.08
C LEU A 16 -1.47 -17.88 -18.78
N GLU A 17 -0.24 -17.42 -19.01
CA GLU A 17 0.11 -16.01 -18.90
C GLU A 17 -0.66 -15.15 -19.91
N GLU A 18 -0.83 -15.62 -21.15
CA GLU A 18 -1.61 -14.96 -22.20
C GLU A 18 -3.11 -14.89 -21.86
N LEU A 19 -3.69 -15.98 -21.35
CA LEU A 19 -5.08 -16.03 -20.89
C LEU A 19 -5.31 -15.13 -19.67
N ILE A 20 -4.37 -15.14 -18.72
CA ILE A 20 -4.40 -14.24 -17.56
C ILE A 20 -4.28 -12.79 -18.03
N ASP A 21 -3.37 -12.47 -18.94
CA ASP A 21 -3.21 -11.13 -19.51
C ASP A 21 -4.45 -10.65 -20.26
N GLY A 22 -5.08 -11.53 -21.04
CA GLY A 22 -6.33 -11.26 -21.77
C GLY A 22 -7.54 -11.02 -20.85
N SER A 23 -7.53 -11.56 -19.64
CA SER A 23 -8.60 -11.36 -18.64
C SER A 23 -8.48 -10.06 -17.84
N LYS A 24 -7.34 -9.37 -17.89
CA LYS A 24 -7.11 -8.16 -17.08
C LYS A 24 -7.92 -6.98 -17.62
N PRO A 25 -8.50 -6.14 -16.75
CA PRO A 25 -9.19 -4.90 -17.17
C PRO A 25 -8.30 -4.03 -18.07
N PRO A 26 -8.84 -3.19 -18.95
CA PRO A 26 -8.03 -2.33 -19.81
C PRO A 26 -7.13 -1.39 -18.99
N ASP A 27 -5.90 -1.18 -19.46
CA ASP A 27 -4.97 -0.24 -18.83
C ASP A 27 -5.39 1.21 -19.14
N LEU A 28 -5.89 1.90 -18.13
CA LEU A 28 -6.33 3.30 -18.22
C LEU A 28 -5.17 4.28 -18.44
N THR A 29 -3.91 3.84 -18.35
CA THR A 29 -2.72 4.68 -18.57
C THR A 29 -2.25 4.68 -20.03
N GLY A 30 -2.80 3.79 -20.86
CA GLY A 30 -2.39 3.58 -22.24
C GLY A 30 -0.97 3.03 -22.37
N GLY A 31 -0.51 2.20 -21.43
CA GLY A 31 0.81 1.53 -21.45
C GLY A 31 2.01 2.42 -21.12
N ARG A 32 1.79 3.70 -20.81
CA ARG A 32 2.89 4.67 -20.58
C ARG A 32 3.45 4.60 -19.15
N THR A 33 2.62 4.17 -18.20
CA THR A 33 2.96 4.06 -16.78
C THR A 33 3.48 2.67 -16.45
N HIS A 34 4.53 2.58 -15.63
CA HIS A 34 5.09 1.28 -15.22
C HIS A 34 4.03 0.44 -14.47
N TYR A 35 4.00 -0.88 -14.65
CA TYR A 35 2.94 -1.74 -14.10
C TYR A 35 2.79 -1.64 -12.57
N LEU A 36 3.91 -1.49 -11.83
CA LEU A 36 3.91 -1.25 -10.36
C LEU A 36 3.20 0.05 -9.94
N LEU A 37 3.02 0.99 -10.87
CA LEU A 37 2.36 2.28 -10.63
C LEU A 37 0.95 2.31 -11.23
N ALA A 38 0.70 1.55 -12.31
CA ALA A 38 -0.61 1.50 -12.97
C ALA A 38 -1.61 0.58 -12.25
N THR A 39 -1.12 -0.46 -11.57
CA THR A 39 -1.96 -1.53 -10.99
C THR A 39 -3.10 -1.03 -10.09
N PRO A 40 -2.89 -0.08 -9.15
CA PRO A 40 -3.97 0.39 -8.28
C PRO A 40 -5.13 1.07 -9.02
N PHE A 41 -4.91 1.54 -10.25
CA PHE A 41 -5.95 2.22 -11.04
C PHE A 41 -6.68 1.28 -12.00
N ARG A 42 -6.19 0.04 -12.16
CA ARG A 42 -6.67 -0.92 -13.15
C ARG A 42 -7.79 -1.81 -12.62
N TYR A 43 -7.76 -2.15 -11.33
CA TYR A 43 -8.69 -3.11 -10.72
C TYR A 43 -9.83 -2.43 -9.98
N PRO A 44 -11.00 -3.08 -9.84
CA PRO A 44 -12.13 -2.53 -9.11
C PRO A 44 -11.79 -2.22 -7.64
N PRO A 45 -12.53 -1.31 -6.99
CA PRO A 45 -12.33 -0.96 -5.59
C PRO A 45 -12.35 -2.16 -4.65
N LEU A 46 -11.65 -2.01 -3.53
CA LEU A 46 -11.68 -2.99 -2.44
C LEU A 46 -13.11 -3.13 -1.90
N GLN A 47 -13.51 -4.34 -1.56
CA GLN A 47 -14.83 -4.66 -1.03
C GLN A 47 -15.22 -3.81 0.20
N HIS A 48 -14.23 -3.37 0.99
CA HIS A 48 -14.40 -2.54 2.18
C HIS A 48 -13.91 -1.09 2.00
N GLY A 49 -13.48 -0.71 0.79
CA GLY A 49 -12.82 0.58 0.56
C GLY A 49 -11.39 0.62 1.11
N SER A 50 -10.82 1.82 1.13
CA SER A 50 -9.53 2.18 1.72
C SER A 50 -9.71 3.41 2.61
N ARG A 51 -8.63 3.91 3.23
CA ARG A 51 -8.70 5.09 4.12
C ARG A 51 -9.32 6.31 3.43
N PHE A 52 -8.98 6.56 2.16
CA PHE A 52 -9.48 7.71 1.39
C PHE A 52 -10.33 7.29 0.19
N GLY A 53 -10.86 6.06 0.19
CA GLY A 53 -11.59 5.49 -0.92
C GLY A 53 -12.80 4.71 -0.46
N ALA A 54 -14.02 5.14 -0.81
CA ALA A 54 -15.22 4.36 -0.58
C ALA A 54 -15.31 3.16 -1.55
N ARG A 55 -16.21 2.21 -1.25
CA ARG A 55 -16.38 0.95 -2.01
C ARG A 55 -16.72 1.12 -3.50
N HIS A 56 -17.19 2.29 -3.92
CA HIS A 56 -17.60 2.58 -5.29
C HIS A 56 -16.61 3.49 -6.03
N GLU A 57 -15.55 3.94 -5.37
CA GLU A 57 -14.58 4.87 -5.96
C GLU A 57 -13.47 4.12 -6.70
N ARG A 58 -12.80 4.79 -7.64
CA ARG A 58 -11.64 4.20 -8.33
C ARG A 58 -10.50 3.95 -7.34
N GLY A 59 -9.64 2.99 -7.63
CA GLY A 59 -8.50 2.69 -6.76
C GLY A 59 -7.54 3.87 -6.57
N ILE A 60 -6.76 3.80 -5.49
CA ILE A 60 -5.82 4.84 -5.03
C ILE A 60 -4.45 4.18 -4.93
N TRP A 61 -3.43 4.82 -5.50
CA TRP A 61 -2.06 4.41 -5.24
C TRP A 61 -1.62 4.97 -3.89
N TYR A 62 -1.06 4.13 -3.02
CA TYR A 62 -0.51 4.53 -1.74
C TYR A 62 0.99 4.25 -1.67
N GLY A 63 1.72 5.16 -1.07
CA GLY A 63 3.12 5.04 -0.69
C GLY A 63 3.44 5.90 0.52
N SER A 64 4.71 6.01 0.87
CA SER A 64 5.15 6.83 2.00
C SER A 64 6.42 7.60 1.66
N GLU A 65 6.66 8.70 2.37
CA GLU A 65 7.87 9.52 2.19
C GLU A 65 9.13 8.82 2.73
N SER A 66 8.95 7.83 3.61
CA SER A 66 10.04 7.03 4.18
C SER A 66 9.79 5.53 4.01
N ARG A 67 10.90 4.77 3.97
CA ARG A 67 10.86 3.31 3.94
C ARG A 67 10.29 2.72 5.22
N ARG A 68 10.67 3.29 6.37
CA ARG A 68 10.17 2.88 7.68
C ARG A 68 8.64 2.98 7.74
N THR A 69 8.07 4.10 7.33
CA THR A 69 6.62 4.31 7.29
C THR A 69 5.93 3.29 6.39
N THR A 70 6.53 3.02 5.22
CA THR A 70 6.04 1.99 4.31
C THR A 70 6.05 0.61 4.98
N PHE A 71 7.10 0.27 5.71
CA PHE A 71 7.19 -0.99 6.45
C PHE A 71 6.25 -1.05 7.65
N ALA A 72 5.94 0.06 8.31
CA ALA A 72 4.93 0.13 9.37
C ALA A 72 3.54 -0.23 8.82
N GLU A 73 3.16 0.34 7.66
CA GLU A 73 1.91 0.01 6.98
C GLU A 73 1.86 -1.47 6.58
N VAL A 74 2.93 -1.99 5.98
CA VAL A 74 3.00 -3.41 5.59
C VAL A 74 2.95 -4.33 6.81
N ALA A 75 3.69 -4.01 7.88
CA ALA A 75 3.69 -4.79 9.13
C ALA A 75 2.30 -4.88 9.72
N PHE A 76 1.59 -3.75 9.81
CA PHE A 76 0.22 -3.70 10.27
C PHE A 76 -0.69 -4.67 9.49
N TYR A 77 -0.67 -4.61 8.16
CA TYR A 77 -1.52 -5.51 7.35
C TYR A 77 -1.07 -6.98 7.40
N ARG A 78 0.21 -7.27 7.63
CA ARG A 78 0.68 -8.64 7.89
C ARG A 78 0.13 -9.19 9.21
N LEU A 79 0.15 -8.38 10.27
CA LEU A 79 -0.42 -8.76 11.56
C LEU A 79 -1.94 -8.93 11.47
N LEU A 80 -2.63 -8.02 10.78
CA LEU A 80 -4.07 -8.09 10.57
C LEU A 80 -4.47 -9.34 9.77
N PHE A 81 -3.70 -9.69 8.73
CA PHE A 81 -3.89 -10.93 7.98
C PHE A 81 -3.73 -12.17 8.88
N LEU A 82 -2.67 -12.21 9.70
CA LEU A 82 -2.43 -13.32 10.62
C LEU A 82 -3.50 -13.40 11.72
N GLU A 83 -4.05 -12.28 12.16
CA GLU A 83 -5.17 -12.27 13.11
C GLU A 83 -6.47 -12.78 12.50
N GLY A 84 -6.77 -12.39 11.26
CA GLY A 84 -7.98 -12.79 10.55
C GLY A 84 -8.01 -14.24 10.07
N THR A 85 -6.89 -14.99 10.14
CA THR A 85 -6.84 -16.40 9.76
C THR A 85 -7.00 -17.33 10.96
N ALA A 86 -7.82 -18.37 10.81
CA ALA A 86 -7.96 -19.46 11.76
C ALA A 86 -6.83 -20.50 11.65
N ALA A 87 -6.04 -20.47 10.57
CA ALA A 87 -4.94 -21.40 10.38
C ALA A 87 -3.76 -21.08 11.33
N ASP A 88 -3.13 -22.12 11.86
CA ASP A 88 -1.87 -21.99 12.59
C ASP A 88 -0.69 -21.97 11.61
N LEU A 89 -0.39 -20.78 11.10
CA LEU A 89 0.68 -20.57 10.12
C LEU A 89 2.05 -20.39 10.78
N GLY A 90 2.14 -20.34 12.11
CA GLY A 90 3.37 -19.99 12.83
C GLY A 90 4.01 -18.70 12.31
N THR A 91 5.31 -18.76 12.02
CA THR A 91 6.04 -17.66 11.40
C THR A 91 6.02 -17.78 9.88
N VAL A 92 5.50 -16.76 9.20
CA VAL A 92 5.41 -16.68 7.74
C VAL A 92 6.54 -15.80 7.20
N ALA A 93 7.32 -16.35 6.27
CA ALA A 93 8.40 -15.64 5.60
C ALA A 93 8.02 -15.33 4.15
N THR A 94 8.18 -14.09 3.70
CA THR A 94 7.87 -13.68 2.33
C THR A 94 8.91 -12.67 1.82
N GLN A 95 9.15 -12.68 0.51
CA GLN A 95 10.02 -11.69 -0.11
C GLN A 95 9.19 -10.53 -0.64
N LEU A 96 9.63 -9.31 -0.34
CA LEU A 96 9.01 -8.07 -0.80
C LEU A 96 10.01 -7.24 -1.59
N THR A 97 9.50 -6.47 -2.54
CA THR A 97 10.27 -5.47 -3.26
C THR A 97 9.90 -4.09 -2.75
N ALA A 98 10.85 -3.39 -2.13
CA ALA A 98 10.72 -1.96 -1.86
C ALA A 98 11.30 -1.18 -3.05
N PHE A 99 10.66 -0.08 -3.41
CA PHE A 99 11.13 0.80 -4.48
C PHE A 99 10.75 2.25 -4.18
N THR A 100 11.46 3.19 -4.80
CA THR A 100 11.15 4.62 -4.74
C THR A 100 10.62 5.10 -6.09
N VAL A 101 9.74 6.10 -6.07
CA VAL A 101 9.21 6.71 -7.29
C VAL A 101 8.98 8.20 -7.05
N SER A 102 9.16 9.01 -8.10
CA SER A 102 8.80 10.42 -8.05
C SER A 102 7.37 10.61 -8.56
N ALA A 103 6.55 11.32 -7.79
CA ALA A 103 5.24 11.81 -8.18
C ALA A 103 5.23 13.34 -8.12
N ARG A 104 4.52 13.99 -9.03
CA ARG A 104 4.38 15.45 -9.11
C ARG A 104 2.98 15.82 -9.58
N SER A 105 2.41 16.86 -8.99
CA SER A 105 1.17 17.48 -9.46
C SER A 105 1.13 18.94 -9.00
N SER A 106 0.46 19.80 -9.77
CA SER A 106 0.07 21.15 -9.33
C SER A 106 -1.27 21.15 -8.56
N ARG A 107 -2.00 20.03 -8.58
CA ARG A 107 -3.26 19.81 -7.85
C ARG A 107 -3.01 18.89 -6.66
N GLY A 108 -2.15 19.36 -5.77
CA GLY A 108 -1.76 18.65 -4.54
C GLY A 108 -2.59 19.08 -3.33
N ALA A 109 -2.76 18.19 -2.35
CA ALA A 109 -3.24 18.54 -1.01
C ALA A 109 -2.26 18.04 0.07
N ASP A 110 -1.81 18.91 0.97
CA ASP A 110 -1.03 18.51 2.13
C ASP A 110 -1.93 18.53 3.38
N LEU A 111 -2.34 17.35 3.81
CA LEU A 111 -3.22 17.15 4.96
C LEU A 111 -2.47 17.24 6.30
N ALA A 112 -1.18 17.57 6.29
CA ALA A 112 -0.40 17.87 7.48
C ALA A 112 -0.25 19.39 7.74
N MET A 113 -0.83 20.23 6.87
CA MET A 113 -0.73 21.68 6.94
C MET A 113 -2.09 22.31 7.24
N PRO A 114 -2.14 23.56 7.76
CA PRO A 114 -3.38 24.27 7.98
C PRO A 114 -4.27 24.34 6.73
N PRO A 115 -5.60 24.16 6.86
CA PRO A 115 -6.33 23.95 8.11
C PRO A 115 -6.43 22.48 8.58
N PHE A 116 -5.83 21.53 7.86
CA PHE A 116 -5.99 20.09 8.11
C PHE A 116 -5.17 19.55 9.28
N ASP A 117 -4.13 20.27 9.70
CA ASP A 117 -3.31 19.92 10.85
C ASP A 117 -4.12 19.84 12.16
N GLY A 118 -5.15 20.68 12.30
CA GLY A 118 -6.14 20.61 13.38
C GLY A 118 -6.98 19.33 13.37
N GLU A 119 -7.15 18.70 12.22
CA GLU A 119 -7.94 17.48 12.01
C GLU A 119 -7.08 16.21 12.02
N ARG A 120 -5.81 16.31 12.44
CA ARG A 120 -4.89 15.16 12.51
C ARG A 120 -5.47 13.93 13.22
N PRO A 121 -6.20 14.03 14.35
CA PRO A 121 -6.80 12.85 14.99
C PRO A 121 -7.81 12.11 14.10
N ALA A 122 -8.58 12.82 13.28
CA ALA A 122 -9.50 12.21 12.33
C ALA A 122 -8.75 11.65 11.11
N ILE A 123 -7.81 12.42 10.55
CA ILE A 123 -7.05 12.06 9.34
C ILE A 123 -6.16 10.83 9.58
N ALA A 124 -5.49 10.78 10.73
CA ALA A 124 -4.63 9.68 11.16
C ALA A 124 -5.32 8.71 12.11
N SER A 125 -6.66 8.67 12.17
CA SER A 125 -7.38 7.77 13.07
C SER A 125 -6.99 6.30 12.78
N PRO A 126 -6.52 5.53 13.77
CA PRO A 126 -6.16 4.13 13.57
C PRO A 126 -7.40 3.24 13.39
N THR A 127 -8.56 3.65 13.91
CA THR A 127 -9.77 2.83 14.05
C THR A 127 -10.89 3.18 13.08
N SER A 128 -10.96 4.41 12.58
CA SER A 128 -12.09 4.89 11.77
C SER A 128 -11.64 5.55 10.47
N TYR A 129 -12.30 5.20 9.36
CA TYR A 129 -12.08 5.80 8.05
C TYR A 129 -13.20 6.72 7.61
N GLY A 130 -14.29 6.88 8.38
CA GLY A 130 -15.46 7.66 7.95
C GLY A 130 -15.11 9.06 7.46
N ALA A 131 -14.43 9.86 8.31
CA ALA A 131 -14.01 11.21 7.97
C ALA A 131 -13.02 11.25 6.79
N THR A 132 -12.10 10.29 6.68
CA THR A 132 -11.11 10.26 5.60
C THR A 132 -11.68 9.78 4.28
N GLN A 133 -12.72 8.94 4.29
CA GLN A 133 -13.44 8.55 3.07
C GLN A 133 -14.25 9.72 2.52
N GLU A 134 -14.95 10.46 3.37
CA GLU A 134 -15.64 11.70 2.99
C GLU A 134 -14.66 12.73 2.44
N LEU A 135 -13.52 12.93 3.13
CA LEU A 135 -12.45 13.81 2.67
C LEU A 135 -11.85 13.33 1.34
N GLY A 136 -11.70 12.02 1.14
CA GLY A 136 -11.26 11.42 -0.12
C GLY A 136 -12.19 11.77 -1.28
N ALA A 137 -13.50 11.61 -1.09
CA ALA A 137 -14.51 11.99 -2.08
C ALA A 137 -14.49 13.49 -2.37
N ALA A 138 -14.38 14.34 -1.33
CA ALA A 138 -14.27 15.78 -1.48
C ALA A 138 -13.01 16.21 -2.27
N MET A 139 -11.85 15.61 -1.96
CA MET A 139 -10.60 15.86 -2.68
C MET A 139 -10.73 15.46 -4.17
N ARG A 140 -11.37 14.33 -4.47
CA ARG A 140 -11.64 13.92 -5.85
C ARG A 140 -12.55 14.90 -6.58
N ALA A 141 -13.64 15.34 -5.93
CA ALA A 141 -14.57 16.31 -6.50
C ALA A 141 -13.88 17.66 -6.77
N ALA A 142 -12.94 18.06 -5.91
CA ALA A 142 -12.11 19.25 -6.08
C ALA A 142 -10.97 19.08 -7.11
N GLY A 143 -10.81 17.89 -7.71
CA GLY A 143 -9.78 17.62 -8.73
C GLY A 143 -8.36 17.43 -8.19
N VAL A 144 -8.20 17.14 -6.89
CA VAL A 144 -6.92 16.75 -6.30
C VAL A 144 -6.40 15.48 -6.97
N GLU A 145 -5.12 15.44 -7.27
CA GLU A 145 -4.48 14.29 -7.92
C GLU A 145 -3.53 13.54 -7.01
N LEU A 146 -2.82 14.29 -6.15
CA LEU A 146 -1.78 13.81 -5.25
C LEU A 146 -2.02 14.42 -3.87
N PHE A 147 -1.93 13.64 -2.82
CA PHE A 147 -2.11 14.16 -1.48
C PHE A 147 -1.16 13.50 -0.49
N ARG A 148 -0.76 14.26 0.52
CA ARG A 148 0.14 13.86 1.59
C ARG A 148 -0.63 13.86 2.89
N PHE A 149 -0.42 12.87 3.76
CA PHE A 149 -1.14 12.75 5.03
C PHE A 149 -0.31 12.06 6.11
N PRO A 150 -0.54 12.38 7.40
CA PRO A 150 0.15 11.72 8.52
C PRO A 150 -0.14 10.22 8.55
N ALA A 151 0.90 9.41 8.76
CA ALA A 151 0.75 7.96 8.89
C ALA A 151 0.13 7.58 10.23
N ALA A 152 -0.95 6.79 10.18
CA ALA A 152 -1.66 6.34 11.38
C ALA A 152 -0.93 5.21 12.13
N ARG A 153 -0.02 4.50 11.44
CA ARG A 153 0.63 3.27 11.93
C ARG A 153 2.12 3.44 12.21
N ASP A 154 2.69 4.60 11.93
CA ASP A 154 4.10 4.87 12.18
C ASP A 154 4.25 5.71 13.45
N ARG A 155 4.70 5.07 14.53
CA ARG A 155 4.90 5.73 15.83
C ARG A 155 5.94 6.85 15.79
N GLU A 156 6.85 6.81 14.83
CA GLU A 156 7.85 7.88 14.63
C GLU A 156 7.28 9.09 13.87
N GLY A 157 6.00 9.05 13.47
CA GLY A 157 5.31 10.20 12.90
C GLY A 157 5.62 10.48 11.43
N GLY A 158 5.82 9.43 10.64
CA GLY A 158 6.01 9.54 9.19
C GLY A 158 4.77 9.99 8.42
N PHE A 159 4.94 10.17 7.11
CA PHE A 159 3.89 10.62 6.21
C PHE A 159 3.69 9.65 5.06
N ASN A 160 2.42 9.41 4.76
CA ASN A 160 1.95 8.67 3.61
C ASN A 160 1.57 9.62 2.48
N VAL A 161 1.57 9.09 1.28
CA VAL A 161 1.17 9.77 0.05
C VAL A 161 0.12 8.91 -0.65
N GLY A 162 -0.96 9.55 -1.08
CA GLY A 162 -1.98 8.95 -1.93
C GLY A 162 -2.05 9.64 -3.29
N ALA A 163 -2.30 8.87 -4.35
CA ALA A 163 -2.55 9.41 -5.67
C ALA A 163 -3.87 8.89 -6.24
N PHE A 164 -4.71 9.81 -6.69
CA PHE A 164 -6.00 9.53 -7.31
C PHE A 164 -5.92 9.28 -8.81
N THR A 165 -4.85 9.75 -9.45
CA THR A 165 -4.63 9.61 -10.88
C THR A 165 -3.22 9.12 -11.19
N PRO A 166 -3.03 8.29 -12.23
CA PRO A 166 -1.70 7.83 -12.65
C PRO A 166 -0.86 8.92 -13.31
N SER A 167 -1.45 10.04 -13.72
CA SER A 167 -0.75 11.16 -14.38
C SER A 167 0.32 11.78 -13.50
N VAL A 168 0.19 11.69 -12.17
CA VAL A 168 1.17 12.21 -11.20
C VAL A 168 2.56 11.60 -11.38
N PHE A 169 2.65 10.40 -11.94
CA PHE A 169 3.92 9.72 -12.18
C PHE A 169 4.56 10.14 -13.51
N GLY A 170 3.82 10.73 -14.44
CA GLY A 170 4.33 11.08 -15.77
C GLY A 170 5.04 9.90 -16.45
N ARG A 171 6.33 10.06 -16.73
CA ARG A 171 7.21 9.00 -17.29
C ARG A 171 8.08 8.30 -16.24
N ALA A 172 7.83 8.53 -14.95
CA ALA A 172 8.62 7.94 -13.88
C ALA A 172 8.63 6.40 -13.98
N ARG A 173 9.75 5.85 -13.55
CA ARG A 173 9.95 4.42 -13.35
C ARG A 173 10.33 4.20 -11.88
N PRO A 174 9.89 3.10 -11.27
CA PRO A 174 10.42 2.67 -9.97
C PRO A 174 11.95 2.65 -9.99
N ARG A 175 12.57 3.20 -8.96
CA ARG A 175 14.01 3.24 -8.72
C ARG A 175 14.34 2.51 -7.43
N GLU A 176 15.62 2.22 -7.21
CA GLU A 176 16.11 1.59 -5.98
C GLU A 176 15.33 0.33 -5.61
N LEU A 177 15.10 -0.56 -6.59
CA LEU A 177 14.42 -1.83 -6.32
C LEU A 177 15.29 -2.66 -5.38
N GLN A 178 14.80 -2.89 -4.18
CA GLN A 178 15.48 -3.62 -3.13
C GLN A 178 14.66 -4.84 -2.75
N THR A 179 15.34 -5.98 -2.60
CA THR A 179 14.71 -7.20 -2.08
C THR A 179 14.81 -7.24 -0.56
N TRP A 180 13.68 -7.42 0.09
CA TRP A 180 13.55 -7.49 1.54
C TRP A 180 12.92 -8.82 1.94
N GLN A 181 13.52 -9.48 2.94
CA GLN A 181 12.92 -10.62 3.60
C GLN A 181 11.98 -10.10 4.71
N CYS A 182 10.69 -10.35 4.58
CA CYS A 182 9.68 -10.03 5.57
C CYS A 182 9.30 -11.30 6.34
N THR A 183 9.52 -11.32 7.64
CA THR A 183 9.20 -12.43 8.53
C THR A 183 8.13 -11.96 9.50
N ALA A 184 6.95 -12.59 9.49
CA ALA A 184 5.80 -12.17 10.28
C ALA A 184 5.29 -13.33 11.15
N SER A 185 5.09 -13.07 12.43
CA SER A 185 4.34 -13.93 13.35
C SER A 185 3.16 -13.14 13.92
N ARG A 186 2.30 -13.80 14.72
CA ARG A 186 1.22 -13.08 15.41
C ARG A 186 1.73 -11.99 16.35
N ALA A 187 2.98 -12.08 16.83
CA ALA A 187 3.55 -11.15 17.80
C ALA A 187 4.37 -10.00 17.19
N ARG A 188 4.96 -10.17 16.01
CA ARG A 188 5.84 -9.16 15.39
C ARG A 188 6.04 -9.36 13.90
N VAL A 189 6.53 -8.31 13.24
CA VAL A 189 6.99 -8.34 11.85
C VAL A 189 8.39 -7.75 11.76
N GLU A 190 9.27 -8.45 11.05
CA GLU A 190 10.67 -8.08 10.85
C GLU A 190 10.97 -8.01 9.36
N PHE A 191 11.70 -6.98 8.94
CA PHE A 191 12.19 -6.80 7.58
C PHE A 191 13.71 -6.79 7.62
N ALA A 192 14.34 -7.66 6.84
CA ALA A 192 15.79 -7.69 6.66
C ALA A 192 16.13 -7.50 5.19
N LYS A 193 17.03 -6.56 4.89
CA LYS A 193 17.48 -6.35 3.52
C LYS A 193 18.28 -7.54 3.05
N ARG A 194 17.97 -8.04 1.85
CA ARG A 194 18.77 -9.10 1.22
C ARG A 194 19.86 -8.47 0.37
N ASP A 195 20.94 -8.04 1.02
CA ASP A 195 22.18 -7.69 0.34
C ASP A 195 23.40 -8.28 1.05
N TYR A 196 24.54 -8.33 0.35
CA TYR A 196 25.79 -8.91 0.85
C TYR A 196 26.64 -7.91 1.65
N PHE A 197 26.33 -6.61 1.62
CA PHE A 197 27.24 -5.54 2.01
C PHE A 197 26.74 -4.68 3.19
N GLY A 198 25.51 -4.89 3.65
CA GLY A 198 24.92 -4.17 4.78
C GLY A 198 23.72 -4.91 5.38
N ARG A 199 23.70 -4.99 6.72
CA ARG A 199 22.57 -5.53 7.47
C ARG A 199 21.65 -4.39 7.87
N GLU A 200 20.69 -4.06 7.01
CA GLU A 200 19.62 -3.12 7.34
C GLU A 200 18.37 -3.91 7.76
N GLU A 201 17.84 -3.60 8.94
CA GLU A 201 16.71 -4.32 9.54
C GLU A 201 15.69 -3.36 10.16
N TYR A 202 14.41 -3.72 10.08
CA TYR A 202 13.31 -3.03 10.75
C TYR A 202 12.45 -4.03 11.50
N GLY A 203 12.10 -3.73 12.75
CA GLY A 203 11.24 -4.55 13.58
C GLY A 203 10.01 -3.78 14.06
N PHE A 204 8.87 -4.44 14.07
CA PHE A 204 7.59 -3.90 14.50
C PHE A 204 6.88 -4.91 15.39
N VAL A 205 6.59 -4.56 16.65
CA VAL A 205 5.87 -5.44 17.57
C VAL A 205 4.37 -5.22 17.46
N ARG A 206 3.57 -6.27 17.67
CA ARG A 206 2.10 -6.20 17.57
C ARG A 206 1.52 -5.10 18.46
N ASP A 207 2.03 -5.00 19.68
CA ASP A 207 1.60 -4.03 20.69
C ASP A 207 1.74 -2.58 20.21
N ASP A 208 2.57 -2.34 19.19
CA ASP A 208 2.69 -1.01 18.61
C ASP A 208 1.42 -0.53 17.90
N PHE A 209 0.61 -1.48 17.43
CA PHE A 209 -0.55 -1.24 16.57
C PHE A 209 -1.89 -1.48 17.26
N LEU A 210 -1.89 -1.93 18.52
CA LEU A 210 -3.13 -2.20 19.25
C LEU A 210 -3.83 -0.91 19.65
N VAL A 211 -5.14 -0.89 19.47
CA VAL A 211 -6.05 0.10 20.04
C VAL A 211 -7.06 -0.68 20.89
N ASP A 212 -7.17 -0.32 22.17
CA ASP A 212 -8.00 -1.05 23.15
C ASP A 212 -7.74 -2.57 23.16
N GLY A 213 -6.48 -2.96 23.02
CA GLY A 213 -6.02 -4.35 23.04
C GLY A 213 -6.27 -5.15 21.76
N ARG A 214 -6.74 -4.52 20.66
CA ARG A 214 -7.04 -5.19 19.38
C ARG A 214 -6.39 -4.49 18.20
N LEU A 215 -6.09 -5.23 17.13
CA LEU A 215 -5.72 -4.56 15.87
C LEU A 215 -6.98 -3.93 15.26
N PRO A 216 -6.95 -2.63 14.96
CA PRO A 216 -8.10 -1.97 14.38
C PRO A 216 -8.27 -2.37 12.91
N ALA A 217 -9.27 -3.20 12.61
CA ALA A 217 -9.73 -3.37 11.24
C ALA A 217 -10.51 -2.10 10.87
N GLY A 218 -9.84 -1.14 10.20
CA GLY A 218 -10.45 0.15 9.87
C GLY A 218 -11.83 -0.04 9.22
N MET A 219 -12.85 0.54 9.85
CA MET A 219 -14.22 0.65 9.32
C MET A 219 -14.52 2.08 8.95
#